data_AF-Q01V61-F1
#
_entry.id   AF-Q01V61-F1
#
_cell.length_a   1.000
_cell.length_b   1.000
_cell.length_c   1.000
_cell.angle_alpha   90.00
_cell.angle_beta   90.00
_cell.angle_gamma   90.00
#
_symmetry.space_group_name_H-M   'P 1'
#
loop_
_entity.id
_entity.type
_entity.pdbx_description
1 polymer ?
#
loop_
_entity_poly.entity_id
_entity_poly.type
_entity_poly.pdbx_seq_one_letter_code
_entity_poly.pdbx_strand_id
1 'polypeptide(L)'
;MFRAALFLIAAMPLCGQTAARMLALANSVRWEQSPGPSCQLHTPAQMENTATAEWTHHCAVTSGEIVRESFFYAFGEPARAVRLRVDVRPLDESPATTAALQIELRRRLTARFGAPAHEPEMMEIGFRHLRYGQPVNGDHWQGAGLHYFLHANQYPGPMGMRHGVQLIVITDRLFAERQKDALILRVEGISGETREEDDPVRTRLKARIGEPYTRPMHAQGRTVAERQRILRESLQDLATLLRESDRAGRPRRALYLLAAHQVTNKLSQMTDDPAPLRRLLSGYGAKVGGQTHQGGLAYAGDLLWRVWREFPETEAGELAFLQLERGGWTTSSGEDCPKNPDLFLDVIERGEKFLADHPSTDFRKEVTYLLAVANESWWSTSNAARDDPWVNAPPYPHRAQNARQSEAARLRAIHYYQELLRLAPDSPEAASALRRIPRLELKLDTGQRRFFCSYC
;
A
#
# COMPACT_ATOMS: atom_id res chain seq x y z
N MET A 1 15.09 15.40 -50.76
CA MET A 1 15.99 15.52 -49.59
C MET A 1 16.09 16.94 -49.02
N PHE A 2 16.00 18.02 -49.82
CA PHE A 2 16.05 19.41 -49.31
C PHE A 2 14.83 19.89 -48.49
N ARG A 3 13.62 19.34 -48.69
CA ARG A 3 12.42 19.72 -47.92
C ARG A 3 12.41 19.20 -46.47
N ALA A 4 13.08 18.09 -46.19
CA ALA A 4 13.17 17.54 -44.83
C ALA A 4 14.13 18.36 -43.95
N ALA A 5 15.23 18.87 -44.52
CA ALA A 5 16.18 19.73 -43.82
C ALA A 5 15.59 21.11 -43.47
N LEU A 6 14.74 21.68 -44.33
CA LEU A 6 14.08 22.98 -44.10
C LEU A 6 13.01 22.93 -43.00
N PHE A 7 12.26 21.83 -42.86
CA PHE A 7 11.33 21.64 -41.74
C PHE A 7 12.06 21.46 -40.39
N LEU A 8 13.22 20.78 -40.40
CA LEU A 8 14.08 20.65 -39.21
C LEU A 8 14.65 21.99 -38.73
N ILE A 9 14.99 22.92 -39.64
CA ILE A 9 15.57 24.22 -39.29
C ILE A 9 14.50 25.21 -38.75
N ALA A 10 13.25 25.12 -39.24
CA ALA A 10 12.16 25.98 -38.74
C ALA A 10 11.54 25.49 -37.42
N ALA A 11 11.59 24.19 -37.11
CA ALA A 11 11.02 23.61 -35.88
C ALA A 11 11.92 23.78 -34.64
N MET A 12 13.24 23.90 -34.81
CA MET A 12 14.20 24.07 -33.71
C MET A 12 14.01 25.35 -32.87
N PRO A 13 13.79 26.56 -33.44
CA PRO A 13 13.56 27.76 -32.63
C PRO A 13 12.26 27.69 -31.83
N LEU A 14 11.21 27.04 -32.35
CA LEU A 14 9.95 26.82 -31.62
C LEU A 14 10.13 25.83 -30.46
N CYS A 15 10.82 24.70 -30.67
CA CYS A 15 11.09 23.75 -29.59
C CYS A 15 11.98 24.37 -28.49
N GLY A 16 12.99 25.14 -28.87
CA GLY A 16 13.83 25.90 -27.94
C GLY A 16 13.04 26.88 -27.08
N GLN A 17 12.10 27.61 -27.68
CA GLN A 17 11.22 28.54 -26.96
C GLN A 17 10.25 27.80 -26.04
N THR A 18 9.63 26.70 -26.50
CA THR A 18 8.73 25.88 -25.68
C THR A 18 9.46 25.28 -24.48
N ALA A 19 10.64 24.69 -24.67
CA ALA A 19 11.46 24.17 -23.58
C ALA A 19 11.87 25.26 -22.58
N ALA A 20 12.25 26.45 -23.06
CA ALA A 20 12.55 27.59 -22.20
C ALA A 20 11.33 28.05 -21.38
N ARG A 21 10.15 28.10 -22.00
CA ARG A 21 8.89 28.44 -21.33
C ARG A 21 8.49 27.39 -20.30
N MET A 22 8.67 26.10 -20.59
CA MET A 22 8.39 25.02 -19.63
C MET A 22 9.27 25.17 -18.39
N LEU A 23 10.58 25.38 -18.57
CA LEU A 23 11.51 25.63 -17.46
C LEU A 23 11.18 26.91 -16.71
N ALA A 24 10.80 27.99 -17.41
CA ALA A 24 10.40 29.24 -16.77
C ALA A 24 9.14 29.06 -15.90
N LEU A 25 8.14 28.32 -16.39
CA LEU A 25 6.92 28.00 -15.65
C LEU A 25 7.17 27.13 -14.42
N ALA A 26 8.12 26.19 -14.50
CA ALA A 26 8.58 25.39 -13.37
C ALA A 26 9.34 26.24 -12.34
N ASN A 27 10.22 27.13 -12.81
CA ASN A 27 11.01 28.01 -11.94
C ASN A 27 10.18 29.12 -11.28
N SER A 28 9.05 29.53 -11.88
CA SER A 28 8.16 30.56 -11.31
C SER A 28 7.26 30.00 -10.19
N VAL A 29 7.36 28.72 -9.86
CA VAL A 29 6.53 28.07 -8.83
C VAL A 29 6.93 28.59 -7.46
N ARG A 30 5.93 29.00 -6.67
CA ARG A 30 6.10 29.32 -5.25
C ARG A 30 5.87 28.05 -4.42
N TRP A 31 6.93 27.36 -4.06
CA TRP A 31 6.83 26.10 -3.30
C TRP A 31 6.22 26.32 -1.91
N GLU A 32 5.70 25.24 -1.35
CA GLU A 32 5.06 25.21 -0.03
C GLU A 32 3.85 26.14 0.19
N GLN A 33 3.26 26.65 -0.89
CA GLN A 33 2.01 27.42 -0.80
C GLN A 33 0.79 26.51 -0.61
N SER A 34 -0.22 27.01 0.09
CA SER A 34 -1.53 26.38 0.23
C SER A 34 -2.28 26.31 -1.11
N PRO A 35 -3.19 25.33 -1.27
CA PRO A 35 -4.02 25.22 -2.47
C PRO A 35 -4.87 26.48 -2.66
N GLY A 36 -4.96 26.91 -3.92
CA GLY A 36 -5.86 28.00 -4.30
C GLY A 36 -7.31 27.53 -4.44
N PRO A 37 -8.27 28.46 -4.54
CA PRO A 37 -9.70 28.13 -4.61
C PRO A 37 -10.11 27.38 -5.89
N SER A 38 -9.28 27.40 -6.94
CA SER A 38 -9.52 26.67 -8.19
C SER A 38 -9.01 25.22 -8.16
N CYS A 39 -8.33 24.81 -7.09
CA CYS A 39 -7.80 23.46 -6.97
C CYS A 39 -8.88 22.50 -6.46
N GLN A 40 -9.00 21.36 -7.12
CA GLN A 40 -9.96 20.32 -6.80
C GLN A 40 -9.39 19.41 -5.70
N LEU A 41 -10.25 19.03 -4.76
CA LEU A 41 -9.91 18.05 -3.73
C LEU A 41 -9.79 16.67 -4.37
N HIS A 42 -8.85 15.86 -3.87
CA HIS A 42 -8.66 14.48 -4.27
C HIS A 42 -8.62 13.55 -3.08
N THR A 43 -9.31 12.42 -3.25
CA THR A 43 -9.24 11.27 -2.38
C THR A 43 -8.32 10.24 -3.04
N PRO A 44 -7.23 9.81 -2.36
CA PRO A 44 -6.37 8.75 -2.85
C PRO A 44 -7.19 7.50 -3.19
N ALA A 45 -6.75 6.74 -4.20
CA ALA A 45 -7.40 5.46 -4.48
C ALA A 45 -7.33 4.54 -3.25
N GLN A 46 -8.22 3.55 -3.19
CA GLN A 46 -8.31 2.65 -2.05
C GLN A 46 -6.95 2.06 -1.69
N MET A 47 -6.50 2.36 -0.47
CA MET A 47 -5.26 1.85 0.12
C MET A 47 -4.00 2.25 -0.67
N GLU A 48 -4.05 3.38 -1.38
CA GLU A 48 -2.88 4.01 -2.01
C GLU A 48 -2.10 4.82 -0.96
N ASN A 49 -0.92 4.32 -0.63
CA ASN A 49 -0.15 4.65 0.59
C ASN A 49 1.31 5.06 0.28
N THR A 50 1.56 5.46 -0.97
CA THR A 50 2.86 5.95 -1.44
C THR A 50 2.85 7.47 -1.45
N ALA A 51 3.93 8.09 -0.96
CA ALA A 51 3.95 9.54 -0.73
C ALA A 51 3.56 10.36 -1.97
N THR A 52 4.01 9.94 -3.14
CA THR A 52 3.75 10.63 -4.41
C THR A 52 2.29 10.57 -4.87
N ALA A 53 1.53 9.58 -4.40
CA ALA A 53 0.14 9.38 -4.76
C ALA A 53 -0.86 9.91 -3.73
N GLU A 54 -0.41 10.19 -2.51
CA GLU A 54 -1.23 10.79 -1.44
C GLU A 54 -1.38 12.32 -1.56
N TRP A 55 -1.44 12.85 -2.77
CA TRP A 55 -1.80 14.26 -2.94
C TRP A 55 -3.24 14.51 -2.49
N THR A 56 -3.54 15.75 -2.14
CA THR A 56 -4.77 16.21 -1.50
C THR A 56 -5.56 17.12 -2.43
N HIS A 57 -4.85 17.93 -3.21
CA HIS A 57 -5.46 18.84 -4.17
C HIS A 57 -4.68 18.82 -5.47
N HIS A 58 -5.39 19.06 -6.56
CA HIS A 58 -4.83 19.24 -7.89
C HIS A 58 -5.44 20.45 -8.58
N CYS A 59 -4.63 21.20 -9.31
CA CYS A 59 -5.11 22.22 -10.24
C CYS A 59 -4.20 22.25 -11.46
N ALA A 60 -4.81 22.48 -12.62
CA ALA A 60 -4.12 22.69 -13.88
C ALA A 60 -4.32 24.13 -14.36
N VAL A 61 -3.25 24.73 -14.87
CA VAL A 61 -3.28 26.05 -15.53
C VAL A 61 -2.63 25.91 -16.89
N THR A 62 -3.34 26.33 -17.93
CA THR A 62 -2.82 26.39 -19.30
C THR A 62 -2.36 27.81 -19.62
N SER A 63 -1.13 27.95 -20.11
CA SER A 63 -0.53 29.25 -20.48
C SER A 63 0.07 29.17 -21.88
N GLY A 64 -0.73 29.56 -22.88
CA GLY A 64 -0.46 29.24 -24.29
C GLY A 64 -0.44 27.72 -24.50
N GLU A 65 0.57 27.22 -25.19
CA GLU A 65 0.72 25.79 -25.54
C GLU A 65 1.31 24.92 -24.42
N ILE A 66 1.32 25.39 -23.17
CA ILE A 66 1.92 24.65 -22.04
C ILE A 66 0.92 24.54 -20.90
N VAL A 67 0.77 23.34 -20.38
CA VAL A 67 -0.03 23.04 -19.19
C VAL A 67 0.92 22.87 -18.01
N ARG A 68 0.56 23.50 -16.89
CA ARG A 68 1.18 23.29 -15.57
C ARG A 68 0.16 22.72 -14.61
N GLU A 69 0.43 21.54 -14.09
CA GLU A 69 -0.35 20.87 -13.06
C GLU A 69 0.35 21.03 -11.72
N SER A 70 -0.39 21.37 -10.66
CA SER A 70 0.14 21.55 -9.30
C SER A 70 -0.52 20.56 -8.36
N PHE A 71 0.29 19.84 -7.59
CA PHE A 71 -0.15 18.84 -6.63
C PHE A 71 0.23 19.26 -5.22
N PHE A 72 -0.73 19.14 -4.30
CA PHE A 72 -0.60 19.56 -2.91
C PHE A 72 -0.65 18.36 -1.99
N TYR A 73 0.17 18.35 -0.94
CA TYR A 73 0.31 17.21 -0.03
C TYR A 73 0.18 17.69 1.41
N ALA A 74 -0.28 16.81 2.29
CA ALA A 74 -0.41 17.09 3.72
C ALA A 74 0.50 16.12 4.50
N PHE A 75 1.77 16.51 4.68
CA PHE A 75 2.77 15.74 5.41
C PHE A 75 3.41 16.58 6.51
N GLY A 76 3.70 16.00 7.67
CA GLY A 76 4.38 16.66 8.79
C GLY A 76 3.56 17.72 9.53
N GLU A 77 4.21 18.37 10.49
CA GLU A 77 3.62 19.38 11.38
C GLU A 77 4.06 20.82 11.04
N PRO A 78 3.21 21.84 11.29
CA PRO A 78 1.78 21.72 11.57
C PRO A 78 1.03 21.15 10.36
N ALA A 79 -0.12 20.51 10.56
CA ALA A 79 -0.89 19.94 9.46
C ALA A 79 -1.37 21.03 8.50
N ARG A 80 -0.86 20.99 7.27
CA ARG A 80 -1.26 21.88 6.18
C ARG A 80 -1.05 21.23 4.82
N ALA A 81 -2.00 21.45 3.91
CA ALA A 81 -1.83 21.09 2.50
C ALA A 81 -0.91 22.12 1.83
N VAL A 82 0.17 21.65 1.22
CA VAL A 82 1.18 22.49 0.57
C VAL A 82 1.64 21.93 -0.77
N ARG A 83 1.96 22.81 -1.71
CA ARG A 83 2.47 22.42 -3.04
C ARG A 83 3.87 21.82 -2.92
N LEU A 84 3.99 20.53 -3.23
CA LEU A 84 5.28 19.80 -3.23
C LEU A 84 5.64 19.17 -4.58
N ARG A 85 4.72 19.19 -5.56
CA ARG A 85 4.97 18.71 -6.93
C ARG A 85 4.30 19.60 -7.96
N VAL A 86 4.99 19.80 -9.07
CA VAL A 86 4.46 20.44 -10.27
C VAL A 86 4.86 19.64 -11.50
N ASP A 87 3.92 19.43 -12.39
CA ASP A 87 4.16 18.77 -13.67
C ASP A 87 3.95 19.80 -14.79
N VAL A 88 4.90 19.93 -15.70
CA VAL A 88 4.85 20.85 -16.84
C VAL A 88 4.95 20.07 -18.14
N ARG A 89 4.04 20.33 -19.07
CA ARG A 89 3.97 19.64 -20.36
C ARG A 89 3.45 20.54 -21.49
N PRO A 90 3.83 20.29 -22.75
CA PRO A 90 3.20 20.93 -23.90
C PRO A 90 1.78 20.40 -24.13
N LEU A 91 0.96 21.16 -24.86
CA LEU A 91 -0.32 20.66 -25.42
C LEU A 91 -0.10 19.73 -26.61
N ASP A 92 0.92 20.00 -27.43
CA ASP A 92 1.31 19.12 -28.53
C ASP A 92 2.12 17.93 -28.00
N GLU A 93 1.45 16.80 -27.88
CA GLU A 93 2.02 15.53 -27.44
C GLU A 93 2.51 14.69 -28.63
N SER A 94 2.59 15.21 -29.87
CA SER A 94 3.00 14.40 -31.03
C SER A 94 4.40 13.77 -30.87
N PRO A 95 4.66 12.59 -31.48
CA PRO A 95 5.97 11.93 -31.33
C PRO A 95 7.15 12.80 -31.77
N ALA A 96 6.98 13.59 -32.84
CA ALA A 96 8.01 14.49 -33.36
C ALA A 96 8.33 15.63 -32.38
N THR A 97 7.30 16.30 -31.86
CA THR A 97 7.47 17.37 -30.87
C THR A 97 8.03 16.83 -29.56
N THR A 98 7.55 15.66 -29.13
CA THR A 98 8.02 14.97 -27.93
C THR A 98 9.51 14.67 -27.99
N ALA A 99 9.99 14.04 -29.06
CA ALA A 99 11.41 13.72 -29.23
C ALA A 99 12.28 14.98 -29.27
N ALA A 100 11.86 16.01 -30.02
CA ALA A 100 12.60 17.27 -30.13
C ALA A 100 12.68 18.03 -28.79
N LEU A 101 11.57 18.12 -28.06
CA LEU A 101 11.52 18.79 -26.76
C LEU A 101 12.30 18.02 -25.69
N GLN A 102 12.26 16.69 -25.70
CA GLN A 102 13.04 15.88 -24.77
C GLN A 102 14.54 16.17 -24.89
N ILE A 103 15.08 16.21 -26.13
CA ILE A 103 16.49 16.53 -26.39
C ILE A 103 16.83 17.93 -25.84
N GLU A 104 16.00 18.93 -26.15
CA GLU A 104 16.28 20.31 -25.78
C GLU A 104 16.14 20.56 -24.26
N LEU A 105 15.15 19.95 -23.61
CA LEU A 105 14.99 20.00 -22.16
C LEU A 105 16.17 19.32 -21.46
N ARG A 106 16.58 18.12 -21.91
CA ARG A 106 17.76 17.43 -21.38
C ARG A 106 19.00 18.29 -21.51
N ARG A 107 19.25 18.88 -22.69
CA ARG A 107 20.39 19.78 -22.92
C ARG A 107 20.41 20.96 -21.94
N ARG A 108 19.26 21.59 -21.71
CA ARG A 108 19.15 22.75 -20.79
C ARG A 108 19.27 22.37 -19.33
N LEU A 109 18.66 21.26 -18.91
CA LEU A 109 18.78 20.74 -17.55
C LEU A 109 20.23 20.34 -17.27
N THR A 110 20.88 19.64 -18.20
CA THR A 110 22.30 19.27 -18.08
C THR A 110 23.21 20.50 -18.04
N ALA A 111 22.95 21.51 -18.87
CA ALA A 111 23.71 22.76 -18.82
C ALA A 111 23.56 23.51 -17.49
N ARG A 112 22.42 23.34 -16.81
CA ARG A 112 22.14 24.02 -15.53
C ARG A 112 22.65 23.24 -14.32
N PHE A 113 22.52 21.92 -14.32
CA PHE A 113 22.72 21.07 -13.14
C PHE A 113 23.87 20.06 -13.29
N GLY A 114 24.51 19.98 -14.46
CA GLY A 114 25.49 18.93 -14.76
C GLY A 114 24.84 17.66 -15.31
N ALA A 115 25.60 16.57 -15.39
CA ALA A 115 25.07 15.28 -15.88
C ALA A 115 23.87 14.80 -15.03
N PRO A 116 22.92 14.05 -15.61
CA PRO A 116 21.84 13.42 -14.85
C PRO A 116 22.41 12.56 -13.71
N ALA A 117 21.75 12.61 -12.55
CA ALA A 117 22.18 11.87 -11.36
C ALA A 117 21.95 10.36 -11.51
N HIS A 118 20.80 9.97 -12.05
CA HIS A 118 20.43 8.59 -12.35
C HIS A 118 19.23 8.52 -13.30
N GLU A 119 18.94 7.32 -13.82
CA GLU A 119 17.66 7.02 -14.46
C GLU A 119 16.62 6.76 -13.36
N PRO A 120 15.53 7.56 -13.27
CA PRO A 120 14.61 7.51 -12.15
C PRO A 120 13.77 6.24 -12.18
N GLU A 121 13.55 5.66 -11.00
CA GLU A 121 12.51 4.64 -10.87
C GLU A 121 11.15 5.29 -11.05
N MET A 122 10.25 4.66 -11.81
CA MET A 122 8.89 5.16 -12.03
C MET A 122 8.14 5.50 -10.72
N MET A 123 8.45 4.79 -9.64
CA MET A 123 7.89 5.05 -8.33
C MET A 123 8.32 6.40 -7.72
N GLU A 124 9.47 6.97 -8.10
CA GLU A 124 9.94 8.27 -7.61
C GLU A 124 9.02 9.42 -8.04
N ILE A 125 8.25 9.20 -9.10
CA ILE A 125 7.28 10.15 -9.65
C ILE A 125 5.84 9.62 -9.57
N GLY A 126 5.59 8.59 -8.75
CA GLY A 126 4.25 8.08 -8.44
C GLY A 126 3.67 7.07 -9.43
N PHE A 127 4.51 6.36 -10.19
CA PHE A 127 4.07 5.30 -11.10
C PHE A 127 4.54 3.92 -10.63
N ARG A 128 3.59 3.02 -10.34
CA ARG A 128 3.88 1.64 -9.88
C ARG A 128 4.00 0.63 -11.01
N HIS A 129 5.23 0.25 -11.35
CA HIS A 129 5.56 -0.69 -12.44
C HIS A 129 4.79 -2.03 -12.37
N LEU A 130 4.53 -2.57 -11.17
CA LEU A 130 3.77 -3.82 -10.97
C LEU A 130 2.36 -3.80 -11.57
N ARG A 131 1.78 -2.61 -11.81
CA ARG A 131 0.44 -2.45 -12.38
C ARG A 131 0.48 -1.96 -13.85
N TYR A 132 1.64 -1.49 -14.35
CA TYR A 132 1.70 -0.60 -15.53
C TYR A 132 2.81 -0.88 -16.57
N GLY A 133 3.56 -1.98 -16.47
CA GLY A 133 4.48 -2.45 -17.53
C GLY A 133 5.96 -2.08 -17.35
N GLN A 134 6.77 -2.28 -18.41
CA GLN A 134 8.23 -2.05 -18.44
C GLN A 134 8.57 -0.58 -18.12
N PRO A 135 9.73 -0.30 -17.49
CA PRO A 135 10.13 1.06 -17.17
C PRO A 135 10.29 1.91 -18.44
N VAL A 136 9.81 3.14 -18.39
CA VAL A 136 10.01 4.14 -19.44
C VAL A 136 11.22 4.99 -19.05
N ASN A 137 12.12 5.22 -20.00
CA ASN A 137 13.35 5.97 -19.79
C ASN A 137 13.07 7.40 -19.29
N GLY A 138 13.77 7.82 -18.25
CA GLY A 138 13.75 9.19 -17.76
C GLY A 138 15.13 9.64 -17.32
N ASP A 139 15.26 10.92 -17.01
CA ASP A 139 16.48 11.49 -16.41
C ASP A 139 16.10 12.25 -15.13
N HIS A 140 16.98 12.25 -14.15
CA HIS A 140 16.83 12.99 -12.91
C HIS A 140 17.99 13.95 -12.66
N TRP A 141 17.67 15.18 -12.23
CA TRP A 141 18.63 16.17 -11.73
C TRP A 141 18.16 16.75 -10.41
N GLN A 142 19.10 17.24 -9.59
CA GLN A 142 18.81 17.88 -8.32
C GLN A 142 19.44 19.28 -8.26
N GLY A 143 18.73 20.23 -7.65
CA GLY A 143 19.30 21.55 -7.36
C GLY A 143 18.35 22.45 -6.57
N ALA A 144 18.90 23.21 -5.61
CA ALA A 144 18.17 24.19 -4.80
C ALA A 144 16.94 23.62 -4.06
N GLY A 145 17.06 22.40 -3.50
CA GLY A 145 16.00 21.73 -2.75
C GLY A 145 14.88 21.13 -3.61
N LEU A 146 15.13 20.97 -4.92
CA LEU A 146 14.21 20.44 -5.91
C LEU A 146 14.84 19.29 -6.70
N HIS A 147 14.00 18.33 -7.04
CA HIS A 147 14.26 17.21 -7.91
C HIS A 147 13.52 17.43 -9.24
N TYR A 148 14.25 17.36 -10.35
CA TYR A 148 13.74 17.54 -11.70
C TYR A 148 13.80 16.20 -12.43
N PHE A 149 12.64 15.69 -12.81
CA PHE A 149 12.51 14.48 -13.61
C PHE A 149 12.04 14.84 -15.00
N LEU A 150 12.79 14.41 -16.01
CA LEU A 150 12.37 14.51 -17.41
C LEU A 150 11.94 13.13 -17.88
N HIS A 151 10.68 13.04 -18.31
CA HIS A 151 10.09 11.82 -18.81
C HIS A 151 9.54 12.05 -20.22
N ALA A 152 9.56 11.02 -21.07
CA ALA A 152 8.89 11.07 -22.35
C ALA A 152 8.30 9.71 -22.69
N ASN A 153 6.98 9.66 -22.82
CA ASN A 153 6.29 8.47 -23.31
C ASN A 153 6.01 8.64 -24.81
N GLN A 154 6.70 7.84 -25.63
CA GLN A 154 6.61 7.90 -27.10
C GLN A 154 5.58 6.93 -27.69
N TYR A 155 4.99 6.06 -26.86
CA TYR A 155 4.03 5.05 -27.29
C TYR A 155 2.69 5.23 -26.55
N PRO A 156 1.54 5.14 -27.25
CA PRO A 156 0.24 5.02 -26.60
C PRO A 156 0.11 3.61 -26.02
N GLY A 157 0.81 3.35 -24.92
CA GLY A 157 0.65 2.14 -24.12
C GLY A 157 -0.54 2.26 -23.18
N PRO A 158 -1.16 1.15 -22.77
CA PRO A 158 -2.23 1.19 -21.80
C PRO A 158 -1.63 1.57 -20.43
N MET A 159 -2.14 2.66 -19.86
CA MET A 159 -2.20 2.96 -18.41
C MET A 159 -1.11 3.86 -17.79
N GLY A 160 -1.59 4.89 -17.07
CA GLY A 160 -0.85 5.69 -16.10
C GLY A 160 -0.03 6.85 -16.68
N MET A 161 0.84 6.57 -17.64
CA MET A 161 1.74 7.58 -18.20
C MET A 161 1.11 8.29 -19.41
N ARG A 162 0.92 9.60 -19.30
CA ARG A 162 0.40 10.42 -20.40
C ARG A 162 1.40 10.41 -21.57
N HIS A 163 0.85 10.49 -22.78
CA HIS A 163 1.66 10.58 -23.99
C HIS A 163 2.46 11.90 -24.00
N GLY A 164 3.66 11.87 -24.57
CA GLY A 164 4.49 13.06 -24.74
C GLY A 164 5.52 13.32 -23.65
N VAL A 165 6.15 14.50 -23.72
CA VAL A 165 7.22 14.92 -22.80
C VAL A 165 6.66 15.59 -21.55
N GLN A 166 7.19 15.25 -20.39
CA GLN A 166 6.79 15.81 -19.11
C GLN A 166 8.01 16.18 -18.28
N LEU A 167 8.03 17.42 -17.78
CA LEU A 167 8.96 17.88 -16.76
C LEU A 167 8.24 17.86 -15.41
N ILE A 168 8.62 16.93 -14.54
CA ILE A 168 8.08 16.78 -13.20
C ILE A 168 9.08 17.36 -12.22
N VAL A 169 8.63 18.28 -11.37
CA VAL A 169 9.47 18.91 -10.35
C VAL A 169 8.88 18.64 -8.98
N ILE A 170 9.69 18.05 -8.10
CA ILE A 170 9.32 17.62 -6.76
C ILE A 170 10.26 18.29 -5.74
N THR A 171 9.74 18.71 -4.59
CA THR A 171 10.57 19.22 -3.49
C THR A 171 11.33 18.11 -2.76
N ASP A 172 12.48 18.43 -2.16
CA ASP A 172 13.23 17.53 -1.27
C ASP A 172 12.33 16.91 -0.18
N ARG A 173 11.36 17.68 0.33
CA ARG A 173 10.39 17.22 1.34
C ARG A 173 9.54 16.05 0.84
N LEU A 174 8.93 16.17 -0.35
CA LEU A 174 8.15 15.06 -0.92
C LEU A 174 9.04 13.89 -1.31
N PHE A 175 10.26 14.14 -1.78
CA PHE A 175 11.22 13.09 -2.09
C PHE A 175 11.66 12.32 -0.83
N ALA A 176 11.89 13.01 0.28
CA ALA A 176 12.18 12.41 1.58
C ALA A 176 10.99 11.60 2.13
N GLU A 177 9.75 12.04 1.90
CA GLU A 177 8.58 11.23 2.21
C GLU A 177 8.55 9.97 1.35
N ARG A 178 8.81 10.05 0.04
CA ARG A 178 8.93 8.86 -0.81
C ARG A 178 9.95 7.88 -0.22
N GLN A 179 11.12 8.32 0.23
CA GLN A 179 12.13 7.41 0.79
C GLN A 179 11.63 6.54 1.97
N LYS A 180 10.57 6.97 2.67
CA LYS A 180 9.92 6.20 3.74
C LYS A 180 8.90 5.18 3.24
N ASP A 181 8.50 5.19 1.96
CA ASP A 181 7.48 4.29 1.41
C ASP A 181 7.83 2.81 1.64
N ALA A 182 9.09 2.42 1.41
CA ALA A 182 9.52 1.04 1.62
C ALA A 182 9.43 0.60 3.09
N LEU A 183 9.53 1.54 4.03
CA LEU A 183 9.34 1.27 5.45
C LEU A 183 7.85 1.16 5.77
N ILE A 184 7.04 2.14 5.36
CA ILE A 184 5.60 2.19 5.62
C ILE A 184 4.85 1.01 4.99
N LEU A 185 5.22 0.62 3.76
CA LEU A 185 4.61 -0.52 3.07
C LEU A 185 4.80 -1.87 3.79
N ARG A 186 5.74 -1.97 4.74
CA ARG A 186 5.92 -3.17 5.58
C ARG A 186 4.76 -3.42 6.55
N VAL A 187 4.01 -2.38 6.92
CA VAL A 187 2.90 -2.50 7.89
C VAL A 187 1.52 -2.27 7.25
N GLU A 188 1.52 -1.63 6.09
CA GLU A 188 0.32 -1.28 5.32
C GLU A 188 -0.07 -2.32 4.25
N GLY A 189 0.75 -3.34 4.01
CA GLY A 189 0.66 -4.20 2.83
C GLY A 189 -0.55 -5.14 2.78
N ILE A 190 -1.33 -5.03 1.70
CA ILE A 190 -2.15 -6.12 1.11
C ILE A 190 -1.35 -6.90 0.03
N SER A 191 -0.18 -6.39 -0.37
CA SER A 191 0.70 -7.02 -1.36
C SER A 191 2.20 -6.72 -1.16
N GLY A 192 2.59 -6.12 -0.05
CA GLY A 192 3.99 -5.92 0.31
C GLY A 192 4.49 -7.15 1.05
N GLU A 193 5.63 -7.68 0.64
CA GLU A 193 6.36 -8.69 1.41
C GLU A 193 6.61 -8.11 2.81
N THR A 194 5.76 -8.45 3.78
CA THR A 194 6.11 -8.28 5.18
C THR A 194 7.39 -9.08 5.36
N ARG A 195 8.51 -8.38 5.63
CA ARG A 195 9.75 -9.10 5.97
C ARG A 195 9.39 -9.97 7.15
N GLU A 196 9.89 -11.21 7.15
CA GLU A 196 9.57 -12.16 8.22
C GLU A 196 9.84 -11.57 9.62
N GLU A 197 10.89 -10.75 9.71
CA GLU A 197 11.31 -9.99 10.91
C GLU A 197 10.27 -8.97 11.40
N ASP A 198 9.46 -8.40 10.49
CA ASP A 198 8.43 -7.43 10.81
C ASP A 198 7.10 -8.11 11.24
N ASP A 199 7.00 -9.44 11.12
CA ASP A 199 5.84 -10.23 11.58
C ASP A 199 6.13 -10.92 12.93
N PRO A 200 5.69 -10.37 14.08
CA PRO A 200 5.87 -10.99 15.39
C PRO A 200 5.33 -12.42 15.46
N VAL A 201 4.28 -12.76 14.71
CA VAL A 201 3.73 -14.13 14.71
C VAL A 201 4.71 -15.10 14.08
N ARG A 202 5.22 -14.77 12.88
CA ARG A 202 6.19 -15.64 12.19
C ARG A 202 7.49 -15.75 12.98
N THR A 203 7.98 -14.62 13.49
CA THR A 203 9.21 -14.58 14.30
C THR A 203 9.08 -15.45 15.56
N ARG A 204 7.97 -15.38 16.29
CA ARG A 204 7.73 -16.21 17.48
C ARG A 204 7.57 -17.68 17.13
N LEU A 205 6.80 -18.01 16.09
CA LEU A 205 6.63 -19.41 15.65
C LEU A 205 7.96 -20.02 15.19
N LYS A 206 8.78 -19.28 14.43
CA LYS A 206 10.14 -19.69 14.05
C LYS A 206 11.00 -20.01 15.26
N ALA A 207 11.02 -19.13 16.25
CA ALA A 207 11.81 -19.33 17.48
C ALA A 207 11.32 -20.50 18.35
N ARG A 208 10.00 -20.74 18.40
CA ARG A 208 9.39 -21.77 19.27
C ARG A 208 9.30 -23.15 18.63
N ILE A 209 9.11 -23.22 17.32
CA ILE A 209 8.82 -24.45 16.58
C ILE A 209 10.02 -24.94 15.76
N GLY A 210 10.77 -24.03 15.14
CA GLY A 210 11.95 -24.37 14.33
C GLY A 210 11.62 -24.96 12.96
N GLU A 211 12.42 -25.93 12.51
CA GLU A 211 12.44 -26.43 11.14
C GLU A 211 11.08 -26.89 10.55
N PRO A 212 10.21 -27.62 11.29
CA PRO A 212 8.92 -28.05 10.75
C PRO A 212 8.01 -26.89 10.35
N TYR A 213 8.27 -25.69 10.86
CA TYR A 213 7.57 -24.47 10.47
C TYR A 213 8.38 -23.64 9.46
N THR A 214 9.68 -23.46 9.64
CA THR A 214 10.46 -22.54 8.79
C THR A 214 10.66 -23.07 7.37
N ARG A 215 10.88 -24.38 7.19
CA ARG A 215 11.06 -24.99 5.86
C ARG A 215 9.88 -24.73 4.92
N PRO A 216 8.63 -25.07 5.28
CA PRO A 216 7.50 -24.81 4.40
C PRO A 216 7.29 -23.32 4.17
N MET A 217 7.52 -22.45 5.15
CA MET A 217 7.30 -21.01 5.01
C MET A 217 8.29 -20.33 4.06
N HIS A 218 9.56 -20.77 4.03
CA HIS A 218 10.58 -20.21 3.13
C HIS A 218 10.65 -20.87 1.75
N ALA A 219 10.07 -22.06 1.58
CA ALA A 219 10.17 -22.76 0.31
C ALA A 219 9.48 -22.00 -0.84
N GLN A 220 10.22 -21.81 -1.94
CA GLN A 220 9.74 -21.18 -3.18
C GLN A 220 10.15 -22.05 -4.37
N GLY A 221 9.20 -22.36 -5.27
CA GLY A 221 9.44 -23.19 -6.44
C GLY A 221 9.31 -22.40 -7.74
N ARG A 222 10.37 -22.39 -8.57
CA ARG A 222 10.39 -21.70 -9.86
C ARG A 222 9.88 -22.59 -10.99
N THR A 223 10.11 -23.89 -10.87
CA THR A 223 9.65 -24.91 -11.81
C THR A 223 8.50 -25.75 -11.25
N VAL A 224 7.75 -26.43 -12.14
CA VAL A 224 6.68 -27.35 -11.74
C VAL A 224 7.22 -28.48 -10.84
N ALA A 225 8.37 -29.05 -11.19
CA ALA A 225 8.99 -30.14 -10.41
C ALA A 225 9.40 -29.68 -9.01
N GLU A 226 9.96 -28.48 -8.88
CA GLU A 226 10.28 -27.89 -7.57
C GLU A 226 9.02 -27.63 -6.74
N ARG A 227 7.97 -27.07 -7.35
CA ARG A 227 6.69 -26.83 -6.65
C ARG A 227 6.08 -28.13 -6.13
N GLN A 228 6.09 -29.19 -6.94
CA GLN A 228 5.61 -30.51 -6.51
C GLN A 228 6.45 -31.11 -5.38
N ARG A 229 7.78 -30.96 -5.44
CA ARG A 229 8.68 -31.39 -4.36
C ARG A 229 8.40 -30.64 -3.07
N ILE A 230 8.33 -29.31 -3.14
CA ILE A 230 8.05 -28.44 -1.99
C ILE A 230 6.68 -28.77 -1.38
N LEU A 231 5.66 -28.99 -2.20
CA LEU A 231 4.33 -29.41 -1.74
C LEU A 231 4.41 -30.71 -0.94
N ARG A 232 5.11 -31.74 -1.46
CA ARG A 232 5.27 -33.02 -0.74
C ARG A 232 6.04 -32.87 0.58
N GLU A 233 7.15 -32.14 0.57
CA GLU A 233 7.96 -31.89 1.78
C GLU A 233 7.14 -31.10 2.82
N SER A 234 6.43 -30.05 2.39
CA SER A 234 5.60 -29.22 3.25
C SER A 234 4.39 -29.97 3.84
N LEU A 235 3.83 -30.95 3.12
CA LEU A 235 2.80 -31.86 3.66
C LEU A 235 3.35 -32.76 4.78
N GLN A 236 4.61 -33.20 4.69
CA GLN A 236 5.27 -33.95 5.77
C GLN A 236 5.53 -33.07 6.99
N ASP A 237 5.92 -31.82 6.77
CA ASP A 237 6.06 -30.81 7.82
C ASP A 237 4.74 -30.54 8.54
N LEU A 238 3.65 -30.33 7.78
CA LEU A 238 2.31 -30.19 8.35
C LEU A 238 1.92 -31.42 9.19
N ALA A 239 2.13 -32.63 8.68
CA ALA A 239 1.86 -33.85 9.44
C ALA A 239 2.69 -33.96 10.73
N THR A 240 3.93 -33.45 10.71
CA THR A 240 4.80 -33.39 11.89
C THR A 240 4.25 -32.39 12.91
N LEU A 241 3.89 -31.18 12.50
CA LEU A 241 3.30 -30.16 13.37
C LEU A 241 2.03 -30.68 14.06
N LEU A 242 1.14 -31.31 13.30
CA LEU A 242 -0.11 -31.87 13.81
C LEU A 242 0.14 -33.00 14.83
N ARG A 243 1.05 -33.93 14.52
CA ARG A 243 1.43 -35.02 15.43
C ARG A 243 2.06 -34.52 16.73
N GLU A 244 2.97 -33.54 16.64
CA GLU A 244 3.60 -32.95 17.82
C GLU A 244 2.60 -32.14 18.64
N SER A 245 1.57 -31.55 18.01
CA SER A 245 0.47 -30.91 18.74
C SER A 245 -0.29 -31.89 19.65
N ASP A 246 -0.51 -33.13 19.22
CA ASP A 246 -1.24 -34.13 20.01
C ASP A 246 -0.42 -34.71 21.17
N ARG A 247 0.91 -34.64 21.07
CA ARG A 247 1.83 -35.10 22.12
C ARG A 247 2.14 -34.02 23.15
N ALA A 248 1.94 -32.76 22.78
CA ALA A 248 2.34 -31.62 23.58
C ALA A 248 1.32 -31.28 24.69
N GLY A 249 1.83 -30.71 25.80
CA GLY A 249 0.99 -30.04 26.79
C GLY A 249 0.33 -28.77 26.24
N ARG A 250 -0.72 -28.29 26.93
CA ARG A 250 -1.65 -27.24 26.46
C ARG A 250 -0.98 -26.02 25.78
N PRO A 251 0.01 -25.32 26.37
CA PRO A 251 0.61 -24.14 25.73
C PRO A 251 1.38 -24.48 24.44
N ARG A 252 2.11 -25.59 24.43
CA ARG A 252 2.92 -26.01 23.27
C ARG A 252 2.06 -26.61 22.17
N ARG A 253 0.96 -27.29 22.53
CA ARG A 253 -0.07 -27.74 21.57
C ARG A 253 -0.64 -26.57 20.79
N ALA A 254 -1.00 -25.49 21.47
CA ALA A 254 -1.56 -24.30 20.84
C ALA A 254 -0.57 -23.67 19.83
N LEU A 255 0.73 -23.60 20.16
CA LEU A 255 1.77 -23.13 19.24
C LEU A 255 1.91 -24.03 17.99
N TYR A 256 1.90 -25.36 18.15
CA TYR A 256 1.93 -26.28 17.00
C TYR A 256 0.69 -26.14 16.11
N LEU A 257 -0.50 -25.97 16.69
CA LEU A 257 -1.73 -25.73 15.92
C LEU A 257 -1.69 -24.41 15.17
N LEU A 258 -1.12 -23.36 15.77
CA LEU A 258 -0.96 -22.06 15.10
C LEU A 258 0.08 -22.13 13.97
N ALA A 259 1.18 -22.86 14.16
CA ALA A 259 2.13 -23.14 13.07
C ALA A 259 1.46 -23.93 11.94
N ALA A 260 0.69 -24.97 12.29
CA ALA A 260 -0.05 -25.79 11.33
C ALA A 260 -1.09 -24.97 10.54
N HIS A 261 -1.73 -23.99 11.17
CA HIS A 261 -2.59 -23.02 10.48
C HIS A 261 -1.84 -22.29 9.35
N GLN A 262 -0.69 -21.68 9.65
CA GLN A 262 0.06 -20.92 8.65
C GLN A 262 0.58 -21.80 7.51
N VAL A 263 1.06 -23.00 7.81
CA VAL A 263 1.50 -23.97 6.80
C VAL A 263 0.31 -24.42 5.94
N THR A 264 -0.86 -24.65 6.55
CA THR A 264 -2.08 -25.02 5.81
C THR A 264 -2.52 -23.91 4.87
N ASN A 265 -2.54 -22.65 5.33
CA ASN A 265 -2.91 -21.50 4.51
C ASN A 265 -1.94 -21.32 3.32
N LYS A 266 -0.64 -21.53 3.52
CA LYS A 266 0.32 -21.51 2.41
C LYS A 266 0.07 -22.66 1.45
N LEU A 267 -0.10 -23.88 1.96
CA LEU A 267 -0.31 -25.07 1.13
C LEU A 267 -1.60 -24.99 0.32
N SER A 268 -2.68 -24.43 0.86
CA SER A 268 -3.95 -24.29 0.15
C SER A 268 -3.80 -23.40 -1.09
N GLN A 269 -2.89 -22.44 -1.08
CA GLN A 269 -2.57 -21.59 -2.24
C GLN A 269 -1.63 -22.25 -3.25
N MET A 270 -1.04 -23.41 -2.93
CA MET A 270 -0.01 -24.07 -3.74
C MET A 270 -0.50 -25.32 -4.50
N THR A 271 -1.73 -25.77 -4.24
CA THR A 271 -2.29 -27.00 -4.82
C THR A 271 -3.77 -26.82 -5.12
N ASP A 272 -4.25 -27.50 -6.17
CA ASP A 272 -5.69 -27.62 -6.47
C ASP A 272 -6.26 -28.98 -6.03
N ASP A 273 -5.41 -29.91 -5.57
CA ASP A 273 -5.85 -31.19 -5.00
C ASP A 273 -6.07 -31.06 -3.48
N PRO A 274 -7.31 -31.11 -2.98
CA PRO A 274 -7.60 -31.01 -1.56
C PRO A 274 -7.36 -32.31 -0.80
N ALA A 275 -7.23 -33.46 -1.46
CA ALA A 275 -7.22 -34.76 -0.80
C ALA A 275 -6.09 -34.93 0.25
N PRO A 276 -4.85 -34.50 0.00
CA PRO A 276 -3.77 -34.60 0.99
C PRO A 276 -4.04 -33.74 2.23
N LEU A 277 -4.50 -32.50 2.04
CA LEU A 277 -4.82 -31.58 3.14
C LEU A 277 -6.03 -32.06 3.93
N ARG A 278 -7.11 -32.48 3.27
CA ARG A 278 -8.31 -33.03 3.93
C ARG A 278 -7.99 -34.23 4.79
N ARG A 279 -7.10 -35.11 4.33
CA ARG A 279 -6.68 -36.31 5.09
C ARG A 279 -5.98 -35.93 6.39
N LEU A 280 -5.12 -34.91 6.38
CA LEU A 280 -4.39 -34.47 7.57
C LEU A 280 -5.27 -33.65 8.53
N LEU A 281 -6.18 -32.84 8.00
CA LEU A 281 -6.89 -31.80 8.77
C LEU A 281 -8.25 -32.22 9.33
N SER A 282 -8.87 -33.27 8.77
CA SER A 282 -10.22 -33.70 9.19
C SER A 282 -10.30 -34.05 10.68
N GLY A 283 -9.28 -34.72 11.22
CA GLY A 283 -9.17 -35.05 12.64
C GLY A 283 -9.04 -33.83 13.57
N TYR A 284 -8.68 -32.67 13.01
CA TYR A 284 -8.54 -31.41 13.74
C TYR A 284 -9.74 -30.47 13.55
N GLY A 285 -10.77 -30.91 12.82
CA GLY A 285 -11.98 -30.12 12.53
C GLY A 285 -11.79 -29.05 11.45
N ALA A 286 -10.66 -29.05 10.74
CA ALA A 286 -10.34 -28.05 9.73
C ALA A 286 -10.77 -28.50 8.33
N LYS A 287 -11.37 -27.58 7.57
CA LYS A 287 -11.93 -27.83 6.24
C LYS A 287 -11.10 -27.11 5.18
N VAL A 288 -10.76 -27.85 4.14
CA VAL A 288 -10.08 -27.33 2.95
C VAL A 288 -10.79 -27.83 1.70
N GLY A 289 -11.00 -26.95 0.74
CA GLY A 289 -11.52 -27.26 -0.58
C GLY A 289 -12.57 -26.26 -1.06
N GLY A 290 -12.99 -26.42 -2.32
CA GLY A 290 -13.52 -25.28 -3.09
C GLY A 290 -12.36 -24.51 -3.72
N GLN A 291 -12.61 -23.89 -4.87
CA GLN A 291 -11.60 -23.08 -5.55
C GLN A 291 -11.82 -21.61 -5.20
N THR A 292 -10.73 -20.90 -4.90
CA THR A 292 -10.81 -19.45 -4.75
C THR A 292 -10.80 -18.75 -6.11
N HIS A 293 -11.28 -17.51 -6.18
CA HIS A 293 -11.20 -16.67 -7.38
C HIS A 293 -9.76 -16.45 -7.89
N GLN A 294 -8.75 -16.58 -7.02
CA GLN A 294 -7.34 -16.37 -7.35
C GLN A 294 -6.58 -17.69 -7.62
N GLY A 295 -7.29 -18.82 -7.63
CA GLY A 295 -6.69 -20.16 -7.73
C GLY A 295 -6.31 -20.75 -6.38
N GLY A 296 -6.04 -22.06 -6.35
CA GLY A 296 -5.85 -22.80 -5.10
C GLY A 296 -7.15 -23.07 -4.35
N LEU A 297 -7.00 -23.65 -3.16
CA LEU A 297 -8.07 -24.16 -2.33
C LEU A 297 -8.52 -23.16 -1.27
N ALA A 298 -9.84 -23.06 -1.08
CA ALA A 298 -10.40 -22.31 0.04
C ALA A 298 -10.07 -23.00 1.38
N TYR A 299 -9.61 -22.19 2.34
CA TYR A 299 -9.34 -22.57 3.72
C TYR A 299 -9.76 -21.42 4.63
N ALA A 300 -10.79 -21.63 5.46
CA ALA A 300 -11.38 -20.58 6.28
C ALA A 300 -10.64 -20.34 7.61
N GLY A 301 -9.40 -20.79 7.75
CA GLY A 301 -8.61 -20.56 8.96
C GLY A 301 -9.12 -21.31 10.21
N ASP A 302 -9.76 -22.46 10.06
CA ASP A 302 -10.38 -23.19 11.19
C ASP A 302 -9.41 -23.44 12.36
N LEU A 303 -8.13 -23.73 12.08
CA LEU A 303 -7.12 -23.95 13.12
C LEU A 303 -6.78 -22.66 13.87
N LEU A 304 -6.79 -21.50 13.20
CA LEU A 304 -6.59 -20.19 13.86
C LEU A 304 -7.73 -19.91 14.84
N TRP A 305 -8.98 -20.07 14.38
CA TRP A 305 -10.16 -19.93 15.23
C TRP A 305 -10.16 -20.90 16.41
N ARG A 306 -9.69 -22.12 16.18
CA ARG A 306 -9.54 -23.11 17.24
C ARG A 306 -8.53 -22.66 18.29
N VAL A 307 -7.35 -22.19 17.87
CA VAL A 307 -6.33 -21.67 18.79
C VAL A 307 -6.88 -20.53 19.64
N TRP A 308 -7.54 -19.55 18.99
CA TRP A 308 -8.16 -18.41 19.67
C TRP A 308 -9.22 -18.84 20.71
N ARG A 309 -10.10 -19.78 20.36
CA ARG A 309 -11.23 -20.19 21.23
C ARG A 309 -10.83 -21.14 22.34
N GLU A 310 -9.93 -22.08 22.07
CA GLU A 310 -9.58 -23.15 23.01
C GLU A 310 -8.37 -22.79 23.90
N PHE A 311 -7.54 -21.83 23.48
CA PHE A 311 -6.28 -21.49 24.17
C PHE A 311 -6.06 -19.97 24.33
N PRO A 312 -7.07 -19.15 24.64
CA PRO A 312 -6.95 -17.68 24.69
C PRO A 312 -5.91 -17.20 25.71
N GLU A 313 -5.68 -17.96 26.78
CA GLU A 313 -4.74 -17.63 27.86
C GLU A 313 -3.26 -17.96 27.55
N THR A 314 -2.97 -18.51 26.38
CA THR A 314 -1.61 -18.95 26.00
C THR A 314 -0.92 -17.92 25.09
N GLU A 315 0.41 -18.00 24.96
CA GLU A 315 1.17 -17.21 23.95
C GLU A 315 0.57 -17.39 22.55
N ALA A 316 0.19 -18.62 22.18
CA ALA A 316 -0.46 -18.88 20.90
C ALA A 316 -1.85 -18.24 20.78
N GLY A 317 -2.58 -18.10 21.90
CA GLY A 317 -3.85 -17.38 21.96
C GLY A 317 -3.68 -15.90 21.62
N GLU A 318 -2.70 -15.23 22.22
CA GLU A 318 -2.37 -13.82 21.91
C GLU A 318 -1.88 -13.66 20.46
N LEU A 319 -1.08 -14.61 19.95
CA LEU A 319 -0.63 -14.61 18.55
C LEU A 319 -1.80 -14.87 17.57
N ALA A 320 -2.78 -15.70 17.97
CA ALA A 320 -3.98 -15.94 17.20
C ALA A 320 -4.89 -14.70 17.18
N PHE A 321 -5.05 -14.04 18.33
CA PHE A 321 -5.72 -12.74 18.44
C PHE A 321 -5.12 -11.75 17.44
N LEU A 322 -3.79 -11.59 17.44
CA LEU A 322 -3.14 -10.63 16.55
C LEU A 322 -3.37 -10.94 15.06
N GLN A 323 -3.43 -12.22 14.67
CA GLN A 323 -3.77 -12.59 13.28
C GLN A 323 -5.23 -12.28 12.93
N LEU A 324 -6.17 -12.54 13.84
CA LEU A 324 -7.58 -12.23 13.64
C LEU A 324 -7.80 -10.71 13.57
N GLU A 325 -7.18 -9.95 14.48
CA GLU A 325 -7.21 -8.49 14.52
C GLU A 325 -6.70 -7.89 13.19
N ARG A 326 -5.57 -8.39 12.67
CA ARG A 326 -5.01 -7.96 11.37
C ARG A 326 -5.93 -8.21 10.19
N GLY A 327 -6.73 -9.27 10.26
CA GLY A 327 -7.69 -9.69 9.24
C GLY A 327 -9.08 -9.06 9.39
N GLY A 328 -9.32 -8.22 10.39
CA GLY A 328 -10.64 -7.66 10.62
C GLY A 328 -11.65 -8.68 11.15
N TRP A 329 -11.17 -9.70 11.88
CA TRP A 329 -11.99 -10.78 12.44
C TRP A 329 -12.73 -11.63 11.40
N THR A 330 -12.27 -11.61 10.15
CA THR A 330 -12.69 -12.53 9.10
C THR A 330 -11.50 -13.32 8.58
N THR A 331 -11.76 -14.58 8.25
CA THR A 331 -10.81 -15.52 7.63
C THR A 331 -11.38 -16.11 6.34
N SER A 332 -12.48 -15.54 5.82
CA SER A 332 -13.06 -15.99 4.54
C SER A 332 -12.08 -15.75 3.39
N SER A 333 -12.12 -16.61 2.38
CA SER A 333 -11.28 -16.54 1.16
C SER A 333 -11.61 -15.35 0.24
N GLY A 334 -12.39 -14.38 0.73
CA GLY A 334 -12.79 -13.19 -0.04
C GLY A 334 -13.86 -13.44 -1.11
N GLU A 335 -14.47 -14.63 -1.16
CA GLU A 335 -15.56 -14.95 -2.09
C GLU A 335 -16.85 -14.17 -1.76
N ASP A 336 -17.06 -13.83 -0.48
CA ASP A 336 -18.17 -13.00 -0.03
C ASP A 336 -17.71 -12.07 1.09
N CYS A 337 -18.07 -10.79 0.99
CA CYS A 337 -18.03 -9.92 2.15
C CYS A 337 -18.99 -10.45 3.21
N PRO A 338 -18.59 -10.44 4.50
CA PRO A 338 -19.52 -10.80 5.56
C PRO A 338 -20.72 -9.85 5.52
N LYS A 339 -21.84 -10.31 6.08
CA LYS A 339 -23.09 -9.55 6.12
C LYS A 339 -22.90 -8.10 6.61
N ASN A 340 -21.95 -7.88 7.52
CA ASN A 340 -21.46 -6.56 7.88
C ASN A 340 -20.05 -6.34 7.27
N PRO A 341 -19.90 -5.49 6.25
CA PRO A 341 -18.60 -5.17 5.66
C PRO A 341 -17.78 -4.16 6.48
N ASP A 342 -18.37 -3.54 7.50
CA ASP A 342 -17.70 -2.62 8.43
C ASP A 342 -16.87 -3.39 9.48
N LEU A 343 -15.84 -4.12 9.02
CA LEU A 343 -14.97 -4.95 9.86
C LEU A 343 -14.21 -4.15 10.92
N PHE A 344 -14.01 -2.85 10.69
CA PHE A 344 -13.35 -1.96 11.65
C PHE A 344 -14.06 -1.92 13.00
N LEU A 345 -15.36 -2.20 13.08
CA LEU A 345 -16.09 -2.23 14.35
C LEU A 345 -15.61 -3.37 15.25
N ASP A 346 -15.47 -4.58 14.69
CA ASP A 346 -14.97 -5.74 15.43
C ASP A 346 -13.51 -5.53 15.87
N VAL A 347 -12.67 -4.94 15.01
CA VAL A 347 -11.28 -4.59 15.36
C VAL A 347 -11.25 -3.61 16.53
N ILE A 348 -12.05 -2.55 16.49
CA ILE A 348 -12.09 -1.56 17.57
C ILE A 348 -12.54 -2.21 18.89
N GLU A 349 -13.67 -2.90 18.89
CA GLU A 349 -14.23 -3.50 20.10
C GLU A 349 -13.27 -4.51 20.74
N ARG A 350 -12.68 -5.38 19.91
CA ARG A 350 -11.85 -6.49 20.40
C ARG A 350 -10.43 -6.04 20.73
N GLY A 351 -9.87 -5.11 19.96
CA GLY A 351 -8.58 -4.47 20.25
C GLY A 351 -8.58 -3.71 21.56
N GLU A 352 -9.60 -2.88 21.80
CA GLU A 352 -9.74 -2.12 23.06
C GLU A 352 -9.90 -3.06 24.26
N LYS A 353 -10.75 -4.10 24.11
CA LYS A 353 -10.92 -5.12 25.14
C LYS A 353 -9.62 -5.88 25.42
N PHE A 354 -8.89 -6.27 24.39
CA PHE A 354 -7.62 -6.99 24.54
C PHE A 354 -6.59 -6.16 25.29
N LEU A 355 -6.40 -4.89 24.94
CA LEU A 355 -5.45 -4.01 25.64
C LEU A 355 -5.83 -3.76 27.10
N ALA A 356 -7.13 -3.78 27.42
CA ALA A 356 -7.64 -3.66 28.79
C ALA A 356 -7.42 -4.94 29.60
N ASP A 357 -7.70 -6.11 29.02
CA ASP A 357 -7.57 -7.42 29.68
C ASP A 357 -6.10 -7.87 29.78
N HIS A 358 -5.24 -7.42 28.86
CA HIS A 358 -3.81 -7.79 28.76
C HIS A 358 -2.90 -6.55 28.86
N PRO A 359 -2.86 -5.83 30.00
CA PRO A 359 -2.12 -4.57 30.12
C PRO A 359 -0.62 -4.71 29.88
N SER A 360 -0.04 -5.90 30.10
CA SER A 360 1.39 -6.19 29.93
C SER A 360 1.72 -6.94 28.64
N THR A 361 0.82 -6.99 27.65
CA THR A 361 1.08 -7.71 26.39
C THR A 361 2.28 -7.11 25.63
N ASP A 362 3.11 -8.00 25.07
CA ASP A 362 4.23 -7.62 24.18
C ASP A 362 3.72 -7.01 22.85
N PHE A 363 2.45 -7.20 22.51
CA PHE A 363 1.84 -6.79 21.23
C PHE A 363 1.15 -5.43 21.28
N ARG A 364 1.37 -4.65 22.34
CA ARG A 364 0.70 -3.35 22.53
C ARG A 364 0.86 -2.44 21.32
N LYS A 365 2.07 -2.35 20.77
CA LYS A 365 2.37 -1.54 19.59
C LYS A 365 1.51 -1.95 18.39
N GLU A 366 1.48 -3.24 18.06
CA GLU A 366 0.73 -3.77 16.93
C GLU A 366 -0.78 -3.54 17.09
N VAL A 367 -1.34 -3.79 18.29
CA VAL A 367 -2.77 -3.60 18.54
C VAL A 367 -3.15 -2.11 18.51
N THR A 368 -2.35 -1.23 19.12
CA THR A 368 -2.55 0.23 19.06
C THR A 368 -2.54 0.73 17.60
N TYR A 369 -1.64 0.22 16.76
CA TYR A 369 -1.63 0.56 15.34
C TYR A 369 -2.89 0.07 14.61
N LEU A 370 -3.35 -1.16 14.84
CA LEU A 370 -4.56 -1.70 14.22
C LEU A 370 -5.82 -0.94 14.66
N LEU A 371 -5.89 -0.52 15.92
CA LEU A 371 -6.94 0.36 16.44
C LEU A 371 -6.95 1.73 15.73
N ALA A 372 -5.78 2.31 15.49
CA ALA A 372 -5.65 3.57 14.74
C ALA A 372 -6.17 3.40 13.30
N VAL A 373 -5.73 2.36 12.60
CA VAL A 373 -6.14 2.05 11.21
C VAL A 373 -7.62 1.70 11.09
N ALA A 374 -8.21 1.03 12.08
CA ALA A 374 -9.64 0.73 12.11
C ALA A 374 -10.49 1.98 12.31
N ASN A 375 -10.13 2.83 13.25
CA ASN A 375 -10.81 4.12 13.45
C ASN A 375 -10.64 5.04 12.24
N GLU A 376 -9.48 5.02 11.58
CA GLU A 376 -9.27 5.73 10.31
C GLU A 376 -10.11 5.14 9.18
N SER A 377 -10.19 3.81 9.06
CA SER A 377 -11.06 3.15 8.06
C SER A 377 -12.50 3.61 8.22
N TRP A 378 -12.99 3.71 9.46
CA TRP A 378 -14.32 4.24 9.75
C TRP A 378 -14.50 5.70 9.29
N TRP A 379 -13.57 6.58 9.67
CA TRP A 379 -13.56 7.98 9.21
C TRP A 379 -13.56 8.06 7.68
N SER A 380 -12.67 7.34 7.04
CA SER A 380 -12.43 7.37 5.61
C SER A 380 -13.63 6.84 4.83
N THR A 381 -14.25 5.73 5.25
CA THR A 381 -15.50 5.21 4.67
C THR A 381 -16.66 6.21 4.75
N SER A 382 -16.77 6.96 5.85
CA SER A 382 -17.82 8.00 5.98
C SER A 382 -17.60 9.23 5.09
N ASN A 383 -16.35 9.45 4.63
CA ASN A 383 -15.96 10.56 3.76
C ASN A 383 -15.80 10.17 2.29
N ALA A 384 -16.03 8.90 1.95
CA ALA A 384 -16.05 8.43 0.57
C ALA A 384 -16.94 9.30 -0.32
N ALA A 385 -16.62 9.35 -1.62
CA ALA A 385 -17.44 10.06 -2.60
C ALA A 385 -18.88 9.51 -2.59
N ARG A 386 -19.86 10.37 -2.90
CA ARG A 386 -21.28 9.97 -2.87
C ARG A 386 -21.62 8.91 -3.90
N ASP A 387 -20.87 8.90 -4.99
CA ASP A 387 -20.94 7.98 -6.11
C ASP A 387 -19.88 6.88 -6.04
N ASP A 388 -19.14 6.75 -4.93
CA ASP A 388 -18.18 5.66 -4.73
C ASP A 388 -18.93 4.31 -4.80
N PRO A 389 -18.69 3.51 -5.86
CA PRO A 389 -19.45 2.29 -6.08
C PRO A 389 -19.02 1.16 -5.12
N TRP A 390 -17.85 1.27 -4.49
CA TRP A 390 -17.35 0.26 -3.56
C TRP A 390 -17.89 0.46 -2.15
N VAL A 391 -18.10 1.72 -1.75
CA VAL A 391 -18.63 2.07 -0.43
C VAL A 391 -20.16 2.15 -0.40
N ASN A 392 -20.79 2.60 -1.47
CA ASN A 392 -22.23 2.86 -1.51
C ASN A 392 -23.03 1.82 -2.30
N ALA A 393 -22.41 0.74 -2.78
CA ALA A 393 -23.12 -0.33 -3.48
C ALA A 393 -24.27 -0.89 -2.63
N PRO A 394 -25.44 -1.21 -3.24
CA PRO A 394 -26.48 -1.98 -2.58
C PRO A 394 -25.92 -3.30 -2.00
N PRO A 395 -26.41 -3.76 -0.83
CA PRO A 395 -27.65 -3.33 -0.18
C PRO A 395 -27.50 -2.23 0.89
N TYR A 396 -26.32 -1.65 1.12
CA TYR A 396 -26.09 -0.79 2.29
C TYR A 396 -25.35 0.53 1.95
N PRO A 397 -25.94 1.70 2.26
CA PRO A 397 -25.25 2.98 2.09
C PRO A 397 -24.28 3.25 3.27
N HIS A 398 -23.16 2.55 3.33
CA HIS A 398 -22.22 2.58 4.47
C HIS A 398 -21.72 3.97 4.81
N ARG A 399 -21.48 4.83 3.81
CA ARG A 399 -21.11 6.23 4.03
C ARG A 399 -22.09 6.94 4.97
N ALA A 400 -23.39 6.82 4.68
CA ALA A 400 -24.43 7.50 5.44
C ALA A 400 -24.62 6.89 6.84
N GLN A 401 -24.49 5.57 6.97
CA GLN A 401 -24.57 4.87 8.24
C GLN A 401 -23.42 5.27 9.18
N ASN A 402 -22.20 5.34 8.63
CA ASN A 402 -20.97 5.63 9.37
C ASN A 402 -20.79 7.11 9.72
N ALA A 403 -21.48 8.03 9.03
CA ALA A 403 -21.32 9.48 9.22
C ALA A 403 -21.54 9.95 10.66
N ARG A 404 -22.45 9.32 11.42
CA ARG A 404 -22.83 9.77 12.78
C ARG A 404 -21.68 9.71 13.80
N GLN A 405 -20.80 8.72 13.69
CA GLN A 405 -19.70 8.49 14.63
C GLN A 405 -18.32 8.77 14.01
N SER A 406 -18.30 9.20 12.75
CA SER A 406 -17.09 9.48 11.97
C SER A 406 -16.11 10.42 12.66
N GLU A 407 -16.58 11.55 13.21
CA GLU A 407 -15.71 12.53 13.87
C GLU A 407 -15.08 11.95 15.14
N ALA A 408 -15.81 11.14 15.90
CA ALA A 408 -15.27 10.45 17.07
C ALA A 408 -14.22 9.42 16.65
N ALA A 409 -14.46 8.67 15.58
CA ALA A 409 -13.50 7.74 15.01
C ALA A 409 -12.22 8.47 14.54
N ARG A 410 -12.34 9.62 13.86
CA ARG A 410 -11.20 10.45 13.46
C ARG A 410 -10.33 10.86 14.64
N LEU A 411 -10.95 11.33 15.72
CA LEU A 411 -10.24 11.74 16.93
C LEU A 411 -9.56 10.55 17.63
N ARG A 412 -10.22 9.38 17.68
CA ARG A 412 -9.60 8.15 18.21
C ARG A 412 -8.44 7.65 17.34
N ALA A 413 -8.55 7.74 16.02
CA ALA A 413 -7.44 7.40 15.12
C ALA A 413 -6.20 8.28 15.42
N ILE A 414 -6.39 9.60 15.53
CA ILE A 414 -5.32 10.53 15.92
C ILE A 414 -4.75 10.15 17.28
N HIS A 415 -5.59 9.86 18.27
CA HIS A 415 -5.16 9.47 19.61
C HIS A 415 -4.28 8.22 19.60
N TYR A 416 -4.71 7.14 18.95
CA TYR A 416 -3.95 5.89 18.86
C TYR A 416 -2.66 6.07 18.05
N TYR A 417 -2.68 6.85 16.97
CA TYR A 417 -1.44 7.19 16.25
C TYR A 417 -0.47 7.97 17.12
N GLN A 418 -0.92 8.95 17.90
CA GLN A 418 -0.07 9.69 18.84
C GLN A 418 0.44 8.82 20.00
N GLU A 419 -0.32 7.82 20.43
CA GLU A 419 0.14 6.81 21.39
C GLU A 419 1.26 5.95 20.80
N LEU A 420 1.08 5.49 19.57
CA LEU A 420 2.07 4.71 18.85
C LEU A 420 3.40 5.48 18.68
N LEU A 421 3.34 6.78 18.35
CA LEU A 421 4.54 7.63 18.27
C LEU A 421 5.31 7.72 19.59
N ARG A 422 4.62 7.61 20.73
CA ARG A 422 5.26 7.57 22.06
C ARG A 422 5.80 6.18 22.40
N LEU A 423 5.07 5.13 22.00
CA LEU A 423 5.41 3.74 22.30
C LEU A 423 6.62 3.23 21.49
N ALA A 424 6.69 3.57 20.20
CA ALA A 424 7.68 3.02 19.28
C ALA A 424 8.04 4.03 18.17
N PRO A 425 8.70 5.16 18.49
CA PRO A 425 8.92 6.27 17.55
C PRO A 425 9.68 5.89 16.27
N ASP A 426 10.56 4.89 16.34
CA ASP A 426 11.41 4.46 15.23
C ASP A 426 10.81 3.29 14.42
N SER A 427 9.57 2.89 14.72
CA SER A 427 8.94 1.74 14.08
C SER A 427 8.33 2.08 12.70
N PRO A 428 8.14 1.09 11.82
CA PRO A 428 7.44 1.31 10.57
C PRO A 428 5.99 1.81 10.76
N GLU A 429 5.32 1.37 11.81
CA GLU A 429 3.99 1.86 12.21
C GLU A 429 4.03 3.35 12.58
N ALA A 430 5.05 3.80 13.33
CA ALA A 430 5.22 5.22 13.65
C ALA A 430 5.50 6.08 12.41
N ALA A 431 6.30 5.57 11.47
CA ALA A 431 6.48 6.24 10.17
C ALA A 431 5.16 6.39 9.40
N SER A 432 4.28 5.37 9.44
CA SER A 432 2.95 5.45 8.86
C SER A 432 2.06 6.47 9.60
N ALA A 433 2.08 6.46 10.93
CA ALA A 433 1.32 7.39 11.76
C ALA A 433 1.65 8.87 11.43
N LEU A 434 2.93 9.22 11.32
CA LEU A 434 3.39 10.56 10.96
C LEU A 434 2.88 11.04 9.59
N ARG A 435 2.63 10.10 8.66
CA ARG A 435 2.08 10.40 7.34
C ARG A 435 0.57 10.65 7.39
N ARG A 436 -0.14 9.94 8.26
CA ARG A 436 -1.60 9.92 8.31
C ARG A 436 -2.19 11.02 9.19
N ILE A 437 -1.56 11.33 10.33
CA ILE A 437 -2.06 12.35 11.29
C ILE A 437 -2.40 13.69 10.59
N PRO A 438 -1.54 14.29 9.75
CA PRO A 438 -1.86 15.58 9.14
C PRO A 438 -3.11 15.57 8.28
N ARG A 439 -3.38 14.45 7.58
CA ARG A 439 -4.60 14.29 6.77
C ARG A 439 -5.84 14.20 7.66
N LEU A 440 -5.76 13.47 8.77
CA LEU A 440 -6.83 13.35 9.75
C LEU A 440 -7.11 14.69 10.44
N GLU A 441 -6.08 15.47 10.79
CA GLU A 441 -6.21 16.80 11.39
C GLU A 441 -6.91 17.78 10.42
N LEU A 442 -6.59 17.70 9.13
CA LEU A 442 -7.22 18.48 8.06
C LEU A 442 -8.59 17.95 7.63
N LYS A 443 -9.11 16.89 8.27
CA LYS A 443 -10.39 16.25 7.94
C LYS A 443 -10.49 15.80 6.47
N LEU A 444 -9.38 15.30 5.92
CA LEU A 444 -9.33 14.76 4.58
C LEU A 444 -9.74 13.28 4.57
N ASP A 445 -10.33 12.81 3.47
CA ASP A 445 -10.44 11.37 3.23
C ASP A 445 -9.03 10.81 2.97
N THR A 446 -8.67 9.78 3.73
CA THR A 446 -7.39 9.09 3.68
C THR A 446 -7.33 7.95 2.67
N GLY A 447 -8.47 7.58 2.06
CA GLY A 447 -8.55 6.40 1.17
C GLY A 447 -8.30 5.06 1.88
N GLN A 448 -8.18 5.07 3.22
CA GLN A 448 -7.95 3.88 4.03
C GLN A 448 -9.23 3.03 4.09
N ARG A 449 -9.12 1.76 3.69
CA ARG A 449 -10.23 0.80 3.65
C ARG A 449 -9.79 -0.60 4.10
N ARG A 450 -8.66 -0.74 4.81
CA ARG A 450 -8.10 -2.03 5.25
C ARG A 450 -9.16 -2.92 5.92
N PHE A 451 -10.01 -2.32 6.75
CA PHE A 451 -11.06 -3.02 7.49
C PHE A 451 -12.46 -2.69 6.96
N PHE A 452 -12.56 -2.41 5.66
CA PHE A 452 -13.83 -2.28 4.96
C PHE A 452 -13.84 -3.29 3.81
N CYS A 453 -14.79 -4.22 3.85
CA CYS A 453 -14.95 -5.20 2.78
C CYS A 453 -15.83 -4.63 1.68
N SER A 454 -15.29 -4.50 0.46
CA SER A 454 -16.08 -4.20 -0.73
C SER A 454 -16.21 -5.47 -1.58
N TYR A 455 -17.42 -5.78 -2.04
CA TYR A 455 -17.67 -6.87 -2.99
C TYR A 455 -16.76 -6.69 -4.22
N CYS A 456 -16.05 -7.75 -4.61
CA CYS A 456 -15.22 -7.78 -5.82
C CYS A 456 -16.02 -8.26 -7.03
#